data_AF-A0A7C8MBL7-F1
#
_entry.id   AF-A0A7C8MBL7-F1
#
_cell.length_a   1.000
_cell.length_b   1.000
_cell.length_c   1.000
_cell.angle_alpha   90.00
_cell.angle_beta   90.00
_cell.angle_gamma   90.00
#
_symmetry.space_group_name_H-M   'P 1'
#
loop_
_entity.id
_entity.type
_entity.pdbx_description
1 polymer ?
#
loop_
_entity_poly.entity_id
_entity_poly.type
_entity_poly.pdbx_seq_one_letter_code
_entity_poly.pdbx_strand_id
1 'polypeptide(L)'
;MATQQDEGGVLFAIAHELQQFRLLELPPEIVELIDAPNPPLLSIKSQPASPAATGDTAYAVLCTPDKSFQLRQVQTSNSVFITQSALDAHGNEIPVPVVRAIASCTATLELHLFTGSSLTYLNHALPIYDIIDGEVDAAGNGKSKAETFSHIPLSEGQCEVGWKELVAFEFMGSSYRPSPNTLSQVWKSVNSAALAEGYKLDSQFFTDDILKALDQEGYPGDLIIAMFRHLASDDQDTSGPWSCLDQTKTAAFVGQTLLAAKRRDADYLTADFLDTWKDHLPEKWRRAAELKTIDGAFILPSSTTIRAKFGVADSSTPKADSVSRKWHEKFGKTRKR
;
A
#
# COMPACT_ATOMS: atom_id res chain seq x y z
N MET A 1 -54.37 37.11 34.35
CA MET A 1 -54.29 37.65 32.98
C MET A 1 -52.88 38.18 32.79
N ALA A 2 -52.04 37.44 32.07
CA ALA A 2 -50.70 37.87 31.68
C ALA A 2 -50.52 37.49 30.22
N THR A 3 -50.83 38.44 29.34
CA THR A 3 -50.52 38.38 27.90
C THR A 3 -49.05 38.75 27.74
N GLN A 4 -48.17 37.76 27.72
CA GLN A 4 -46.86 37.93 27.08
C GLN A 4 -47.10 37.75 25.58
N GLN A 5 -47.31 38.88 24.88
CA GLN A 5 -47.10 38.93 23.44
C GLN A 5 -45.58 38.90 23.24
N ASP A 6 -45.07 37.72 22.89
CA ASP A 6 -43.68 37.49 22.53
C ASP A 6 -43.44 38.00 21.10
N GLU A 7 -43.43 39.33 20.91
CA GLU A 7 -43.13 40.00 19.63
C GLU A 7 -41.63 39.91 19.28
N GLY A 8 -41.11 38.69 19.18
CA GLY A 8 -39.71 38.46 18.84
C GLY A 8 -39.21 37.01 18.88
N GLY A 9 -40.04 36.06 19.31
CA GLY A 9 -39.66 34.64 19.35
C GLY A 9 -39.50 34.04 17.95
N VAL A 10 -38.40 33.32 17.71
CA VAL A 10 -38.26 32.49 16.51
C VAL A 10 -39.06 31.22 16.73
N LEU A 11 -40.10 31.01 15.90
CA LEU A 11 -40.93 29.81 15.97
C LEU A 11 -40.07 28.56 15.73
N PHE A 12 -40.26 27.52 16.54
CA PHE A 12 -39.57 26.25 16.43
C PHE A 12 -40.55 25.11 16.17
N ALA A 13 -40.28 24.28 15.17
CA ALA A 13 -41.10 23.12 14.83
C ALA A 13 -40.23 21.87 14.66
N ILE A 14 -40.83 20.69 14.75
CA ILE A 14 -40.17 19.40 14.46
C ILE A 14 -40.80 18.83 13.20
N ALA A 15 -39.99 18.42 12.23
CA ALA A 15 -40.47 17.77 11.02
C ALA A 15 -41.17 16.45 11.35
N HIS A 16 -42.29 16.17 10.67
CA HIS A 16 -43.01 14.91 10.83
C HIS A 16 -42.14 13.69 10.43
N GLU A 17 -41.29 13.86 9.42
CA GLU A 17 -40.31 12.86 8.99
C GLU A 17 -38.89 13.42 9.17
N LEU A 18 -38.13 12.81 10.08
CA LEU A 18 -36.74 13.16 10.32
C LEU A 18 -35.83 12.53 9.25
N GLN A 19 -34.90 13.33 8.75
CA GLN A 19 -33.90 12.94 7.78
C GLN A 19 -32.70 12.27 8.46
N GLN A 20 -32.01 11.39 7.73
CA GLN A 20 -30.84 10.66 8.22
C GLN A 20 -29.57 11.49 8.02
N PHE A 21 -29.25 12.33 8.99
CA PHE A 21 -27.99 13.05 9.03
C PHE A 21 -27.04 12.48 10.09
N ARG A 22 -25.75 12.58 9.78
CA ARG A 22 -24.65 12.28 10.70
C ARG A 22 -23.73 13.49 10.73
N LEU A 23 -23.31 13.86 11.94
CA LEU A 23 -22.32 14.92 12.13
C LEU A 23 -20.93 14.30 11.98
N LEU A 24 -20.11 14.90 11.13
CA LEU A 24 -18.70 14.53 10.93
C LEU A 24 -17.86 15.73 11.33
N GLU A 25 -16.95 15.53 12.28
CA GLU A 25 -15.94 16.52 12.62
C GLU A 25 -14.90 16.57 11.50
N LEU A 26 -14.61 17.78 11.03
CA LEU A 26 -13.66 18.02 9.95
C LEU A 26 -12.40 18.67 10.51
N PRO A 27 -11.25 17.97 10.54
CA PRO A 27 -9.96 18.58 10.81
C PRO A 27 -9.67 19.71 9.80
N PRO A 28 -8.87 20.73 10.18
CA PRO A 28 -8.56 21.85 9.29
C PRO A 28 -8.04 21.43 7.91
N GLU A 29 -7.20 20.40 7.85
CA GLU A 29 -6.67 19.88 6.58
C GLU A 29 -7.76 19.31 5.66
N ILE A 30 -8.86 18.77 6.21
CA ILE A 30 -9.99 18.27 5.42
C ILE A 30 -10.89 19.42 4.97
N VAL A 31 -11.09 20.43 5.82
CA VAL A 31 -11.82 21.66 5.45
C VAL A 31 -11.13 22.34 4.27
N GLU A 32 -9.81 22.52 4.34
CA GLU A 32 -9.01 23.10 3.25
C GLU A 32 -9.13 22.30 1.94
N LEU A 33 -9.19 20.97 2.01
CA LEU A 33 -9.38 20.13 0.82
C LEU A 33 -10.78 20.26 0.22
N ILE A 34 -11.82 20.39 1.04
CA ILE A 34 -13.22 20.54 0.58
C ILE A 34 -13.47 21.93 0.00
N ASP A 35 -12.86 22.97 0.59
CA ASP A 35 -13.00 24.37 0.15
C ASP A 35 -12.07 24.73 -1.03
N ALA A 36 -11.19 23.82 -1.45
CA ALA A 36 -10.30 24.04 -2.58
C ALA A 36 -11.07 24.27 -3.90
N PRO A 37 -10.56 25.06 -4.86
CA PRO A 37 -11.23 25.31 -6.14
C PRO A 37 -11.57 24.05 -6.96
N ASN A 38 -10.77 23.00 -6.79
CA ASN A 38 -10.98 21.68 -7.38
C ASN A 38 -10.82 20.63 -6.26
N PRO A 39 -11.85 20.40 -5.44
CA PRO A 39 -11.74 19.52 -4.29
C PRO A 39 -11.52 18.07 -4.77
N PRO A 40 -10.57 17.32 -4.19
CA PRO A 40 -10.35 15.94 -4.58
C PRO A 40 -11.50 15.05 -4.12
N LEU A 41 -11.65 13.89 -4.77
CA LEU A 41 -12.63 12.89 -4.35
C LEU A 41 -12.23 12.31 -2.98
N LEU A 42 -13.10 12.47 -1.98
CA LEU A 42 -13.00 11.79 -0.71
C LEU A 42 -13.81 10.49 -0.76
N SER A 43 -13.28 9.41 -0.21
CA SER A 43 -13.96 8.11 -0.20
C SER A 43 -14.01 7.52 1.20
N ILE A 44 -15.09 6.80 1.50
CA ILE A 44 -15.19 6.02 2.73
C ILE A 44 -14.97 4.55 2.36
N LYS A 45 -13.95 3.93 2.94
CA LYS A 45 -13.67 2.50 2.78
C LYS A 45 -13.89 1.78 4.09
N SER A 46 -14.24 0.50 4.01
CA SER A 46 -14.34 -0.37 5.18
C SER A 46 -13.84 -1.76 4.83
N GLN A 47 -13.27 -2.43 5.83
CA GLN A 47 -12.92 -3.84 5.68
C GLN A 47 -14.15 -4.70 6.02
N PRO A 48 -14.47 -5.73 5.23
CA PRO A 48 -15.54 -6.66 5.58
C PRO A 48 -15.22 -7.32 6.93
N ALA A 49 -16.23 -7.49 7.78
CA ALA A 49 -16.08 -8.16 9.06
C ALA A 49 -15.54 -9.58 8.83
N SER A 50 -14.32 -9.85 9.30
CA SER A 50 -13.73 -11.19 9.19
C SER A 50 -14.41 -12.12 10.18
N PRO A 51 -14.92 -13.30 9.76
CA PRO A 51 -15.54 -14.27 10.66
C PRO A 51 -14.56 -14.89 11.68
N ALA A 52 -13.24 -14.71 11.48
CA ALA A 52 -12.18 -15.17 12.39
C ALA A 52 -11.71 -14.08 13.38
N ALA A 53 -12.18 -12.83 13.25
CA ALA A 53 -11.90 -11.79 14.22
C ALA A 53 -12.91 -11.93 15.36
N THR A 54 -12.55 -12.68 16.39
CA THR A 54 -13.25 -12.65 17.67
C THR A 54 -13.10 -11.24 18.27
N GLY A 55 -14.02 -10.34 17.93
CA GLY A 55 -14.32 -9.16 18.76
C GLY A 55 -14.12 -7.76 18.18
N ASP A 56 -13.51 -7.54 17.01
CA ASP A 56 -13.19 -6.16 16.61
C ASP A 56 -13.99 -5.61 15.42
N THR A 57 -14.46 -4.38 15.63
CA THR A 57 -15.38 -3.58 14.83
C THR A 57 -14.96 -3.47 13.37
N ALA A 58 -15.92 -3.48 12.45
CA ALA A 58 -15.68 -3.02 11.09
C ALA A 58 -15.28 -1.54 11.14
N TYR A 59 -13.98 -1.25 10.98
CA TYR A 59 -13.46 0.10 10.98
C TYR A 59 -13.72 0.73 9.60
N ALA A 60 -14.53 1.79 9.58
CA ALA A 60 -14.63 2.67 8.43
C ALA A 60 -13.48 3.68 8.47
N VAL A 61 -12.93 4.00 7.31
CA VAL A 61 -11.91 5.03 7.13
C VAL A 61 -12.36 6.04 6.09
N LEU A 62 -12.06 7.31 6.32
CA LEU A 62 -12.15 8.37 5.32
C LEU A 62 -10.78 8.48 4.64
N CYS A 63 -10.74 8.34 3.34
CA CYS A 63 -9.53 8.46 2.54
C CYS A 63 -9.55 9.77 1.75
N THR A 64 -8.51 10.58 1.94
CA THR A 64 -8.07 11.58 0.97
C THR A 64 -7.19 10.89 -0.10
N PRO A 65 -6.67 11.61 -1.11
CA PRO A 65 -5.76 11.00 -2.08
C PRO A 65 -4.51 10.35 -1.43
N ASP A 66 -4.01 10.94 -0.34
CA ASP A 66 -2.72 10.63 0.28
C ASP A 66 -2.79 10.17 1.74
N LYS A 67 -3.90 10.41 2.45
CA LYS A 67 -4.05 10.11 3.89
C LYS A 67 -5.35 9.36 4.18
N SER A 68 -5.34 8.63 5.28
CA SER A 68 -6.51 7.94 5.81
C SER A 68 -6.81 8.35 7.23
N PHE A 69 -8.09 8.47 7.54
CA PHE A 69 -8.59 8.85 8.84
C PHE A 69 -9.56 7.79 9.34
N GLN A 70 -9.29 7.21 10.50
CA GLN A 70 -10.21 6.29 11.16
C GLN A 70 -11.42 7.05 11.67
N LEU A 71 -12.62 6.56 11.35
CA LEU A 71 -13.86 7.12 11.87
C LEU A 71 -14.13 6.53 13.25
N ARG A 72 -14.27 7.41 14.24
CA ARG A 72 -14.71 7.05 15.59
C ARG A 72 -16.05 7.69 15.89
N GLN A 73 -17.02 6.90 16.32
CA GLN A 73 -18.28 7.44 16.78
C GLN A 73 -18.20 7.81 18.26
N VAL A 74 -18.54 9.05 18.60
CA VAL A 74 -18.64 9.54 19.97
C VAL A 74 -20.07 9.94 20.26
N GLN A 75 -20.67 9.29 21.26
CA GLN A 75 -22.03 9.57 21.70
C GLN A 75 -22.06 10.83 22.56
N THR A 76 -23.16 11.55 22.49
CA THR A 76 -23.43 12.72 23.33
C THR A 76 -24.71 12.50 24.14
N SER A 77 -24.69 12.95 25.40
CA SER A 77 -25.90 13.01 26.24
C SER A 77 -26.77 14.24 25.94
N ASN A 78 -26.27 15.18 25.15
CA ASN A 78 -26.99 16.39 24.79
C ASN A 78 -27.95 16.13 23.62
N SER A 79 -29.09 16.81 23.63
CA SER A 79 -30.01 16.81 22.48
C SER A 79 -29.49 17.77 21.41
N VAL A 80 -28.96 17.23 20.31
CA VAL A 80 -28.51 18.00 19.16
C VAL A 80 -29.48 17.83 18.02
N PHE A 81 -30.03 18.94 17.52
CA PHE A 81 -30.92 18.96 16.36
C PHE A 81 -30.24 19.66 15.19
N ILE A 82 -30.36 19.06 14.00
CA ILE A 82 -30.10 19.77 12.75
C ILE A 82 -31.38 20.47 12.37
N THR A 83 -31.28 21.78 12.14
CA THR A 83 -32.42 22.62 11.81
C THR A 83 -32.25 23.23 10.43
N GLN A 84 -33.37 23.53 9.79
CA GLN A 84 -33.40 24.31 8.56
C GLN A 84 -34.47 25.39 8.68
N SER A 85 -34.28 26.49 7.95
CA SER A 85 -35.32 27.50 7.78
C SER A 85 -36.47 26.90 6.96
N ALA A 86 -37.70 27.10 7.40
CA ALA A 86 -38.90 26.66 6.70
C ALA A 86 -40.01 27.71 6.82
N LEU A 87 -41.04 27.57 5.98
CA LEU A 87 -42.30 28.27 6.13
C LEU A 87 -43.33 27.25 6.63
N ASP A 88 -44.01 27.56 7.73
CA ASP A 88 -45.11 26.74 8.23
C ASP A 88 -46.45 27.38 7.93
N ALA A 89 -47.39 26.59 7.43
CA ALA A 89 -48.73 27.04 7.11
C ALA A 89 -49.72 26.20 7.91
N HIS A 90 -50.43 26.84 8.84
CA HIS A 90 -51.50 26.20 9.58
C HIS A 90 -52.84 26.59 8.95
N GLY A 91 -53.36 25.74 8.06
CA GLY A 91 -54.64 25.96 7.39
C GLY A 91 -54.58 27.02 6.28
N ASN A 92 -55.47 28.03 6.33
CA ASN A 92 -55.56 29.12 5.34
C ASN A 92 -54.75 30.37 5.73
N GLU A 93 -53.86 30.26 6.72
CA GLU A 93 -53.03 31.38 7.17
C GLU A 93 -51.83 31.62 6.25
N ILE A 94 -51.31 32.86 6.25
CA ILE A 94 -50.09 33.21 5.53
C ILE A 94 -48.93 32.43 6.16
N PRO A 95 -48.13 31.68 5.39
CA PRO A 95 -47.04 30.89 5.95
C PRO A 95 -46.05 31.75 6.74
N VAL A 96 -45.73 31.32 7.97
CA VAL A 96 -44.84 32.05 8.87
C VAL A 96 -43.45 31.41 8.87
N PRO A 97 -42.36 32.20 8.86
CA PRO A 97 -41.01 31.67 9.03
C PRO A 97 -40.84 30.89 10.34
N VAL A 98 -40.29 29.68 10.25
CA VAL A 98 -40.05 28.77 11.36
C VAL A 98 -38.66 28.15 11.24
N VAL A 99 -38.00 27.87 12.36
CA VAL A 99 -36.84 26.99 12.44
C VAL A 99 -37.34 25.58 12.68
N ARG A 100 -37.18 24.70 11.68
CA ARG A 100 -37.66 23.33 11.76
C ARG A 100 -36.52 22.36 12.01
N ALA A 101 -36.59 21.59 13.10
CA ALA A 101 -35.71 20.45 13.32
C ALA A 101 -36.02 19.33 12.32
N ILE A 102 -35.02 18.97 11.52
CA ILE A 102 -35.11 17.95 10.47
C ILE A 102 -34.33 16.69 10.80
N ALA A 103 -33.43 16.72 11.78
CA ALA A 103 -32.76 15.53 12.29
C ALA A 103 -32.43 15.69 13.77
N SER A 104 -32.30 14.56 14.46
CA SER A 104 -31.75 14.49 15.81
C SER A 104 -30.49 13.62 15.76
N CYS A 105 -29.37 14.17 16.22
CA CYS A 105 -28.07 13.49 16.20
C CYS A 105 -27.65 13.17 17.63
N THR A 106 -27.53 11.88 17.94
CA THR A 106 -27.08 11.39 19.26
C THR A 106 -25.58 11.09 19.30
N ALA A 107 -24.89 11.25 18.17
CA ALA A 107 -23.47 11.01 18.05
C ALA A 107 -22.82 11.86 16.96
N THR A 108 -21.54 12.13 17.14
CA THR A 108 -20.64 12.73 16.16
C THR A 108 -19.62 11.69 15.70
N LEU A 109 -19.20 11.80 14.45
CA LEU A 109 -18.09 11.03 13.89
C LEU A 109 -16.83 11.89 13.97
N GLU A 110 -15.83 11.43 14.69
CA GLU A 110 -14.51 12.04 14.81
C GLU A 110 -13.55 11.38 13.83
N LEU A 111 -12.60 12.16 13.31
CA LEU A 111 -11.57 11.70 12.37
C LEU A 111 -10.21 11.63 13.06
N HIS A 112 -9.62 10.44 13.10
CA HIS A 112 -8.27 10.24 13.64
C HIS A 112 -7.30 9.83 12.52
N LEU A 113 -6.23 10.60 12.33
CA LEU A 113 -5.22 10.30 11.32
C LEU A 113 -4.60 8.92 11.56
N PHE A 114 -4.58 8.09 10.53
CA PHE A 114 -3.90 6.81 10.54
C PHE A 114 -2.40 7.00 10.22
N THR A 115 -1.54 6.61 11.16
CA THR A 115 -0.08 6.71 11.05
C THR A 115 0.62 5.35 10.90
N GLY A 116 -0.15 4.26 10.78
CA GLY A 116 0.41 2.92 10.61
C GLY A 116 0.96 2.67 9.21
N SER A 117 1.64 1.54 9.04
CA SER A 117 2.21 1.11 7.76
C SER A 117 1.18 0.39 6.88
N SER A 118 1.19 0.67 5.57
CA SER A 118 0.39 -0.05 4.57
C SER A 118 0.91 -1.46 4.29
N LEU A 119 2.16 -1.77 4.68
CA LEU A 119 2.78 -3.08 4.46
C LEU A 119 1.99 -4.22 5.08
N THR A 120 1.43 -4.05 6.28
CA THR A 120 0.67 -5.11 6.95
C THR A 120 -0.55 -5.53 6.13
N TYR A 121 -1.28 -4.56 5.57
CA TYR A 121 -2.44 -4.81 4.73
C TYR A 121 -2.05 -5.45 3.40
N LEU A 122 -1.00 -4.94 2.76
CA LEU A 122 -0.52 -5.44 1.48
C LEU A 122 0.09 -6.84 1.59
N ASN A 123 0.83 -7.15 2.66
CA ASN A 123 1.38 -8.49 2.90
C ASN A 123 0.29 -9.55 3.04
N HIS A 124 -0.88 -9.17 3.59
CA HIS A 124 -2.05 -10.04 3.67
C HIS A 124 -2.83 -10.13 2.35
N ALA A 125 -2.89 -9.03 1.59
CA ALA A 125 -3.65 -8.98 0.34
C ALA A 125 -2.91 -9.58 -0.88
N LEU A 126 -1.58 -9.56 -0.85
CA LEU A 126 -0.74 -9.96 -1.98
C LEU A 126 -0.13 -11.36 -1.77
N PRO A 127 -0.42 -12.32 -2.67
CA PRO A 127 0.30 -13.59 -2.70
C PRO A 127 1.78 -13.38 -2.99
N ILE A 128 2.60 -14.29 -2.47
CA ILE A 128 4.03 -14.33 -2.75
C ILE A 128 4.23 -14.92 -4.15
N TYR A 129 5.09 -14.27 -4.94
CA TYR A 129 5.66 -14.81 -6.15
C TYR A 129 7.06 -15.32 -5.83
N ASP A 130 7.26 -16.64 -5.87
CA ASP A 130 8.56 -17.27 -5.61
C ASP A 130 9.05 -18.06 -6.83
N ILE A 131 10.38 -18.12 -7.02
CA ILE A 131 11.03 -18.91 -8.07
C ILE A 131 11.88 -19.99 -7.40
N ILE A 132 11.39 -21.22 -7.43
CA ILE A 132 12.03 -22.38 -6.80
C ILE A 132 12.49 -23.31 -7.90
N ASP A 133 13.80 -23.57 -7.96
CA ASP A 133 14.44 -24.44 -8.97
C ASP A 133 14.08 -24.07 -10.44
N GLY A 134 13.88 -22.78 -10.72
CA GLY A 134 13.55 -22.27 -12.05
C GLY A 134 12.06 -22.39 -12.43
N GLU A 135 11.22 -22.83 -11.50
CA GLU A 135 9.77 -22.87 -11.65
C GLU A 135 9.11 -21.81 -10.75
N VAL A 136 8.04 -21.20 -11.24
CA VAL A 136 7.28 -20.19 -10.50
C VAL A 136 6.30 -20.89 -9.56
N ASP A 137 6.47 -20.66 -8.26
CA ASP A 137 5.53 -21.06 -7.22
C ASP A 137 4.71 -19.83 -6.78
N ALA A 138 3.60 -19.59 -7.49
CA ALA A 138 2.73 -18.46 -7.21
C ALA A 138 1.25 -18.81 -7.47
N ALA A 139 0.43 -18.79 -6.41
CA ALA A 139 -1.01 -18.82 -6.55
C ALA A 139 -1.52 -17.38 -6.76
N GLY A 140 -1.99 -17.06 -7.98
CA GLY A 140 -2.55 -15.74 -8.29
C GLY A 140 -3.81 -15.44 -7.48
N ASN A 141 -3.99 -14.18 -7.11
CA ASN A 141 -5.20 -13.71 -6.43
C ASN A 141 -6.31 -13.30 -7.41
N GLY A 142 -6.02 -13.22 -8.71
CA GLY A 142 -6.96 -12.81 -9.76
C GLY A 142 -7.39 -11.34 -9.66
N LYS A 143 -6.65 -10.51 -8.91
CA LYS A 143 -7.00 -9.12 -8.65
C LYS A 143 -5.96 -8.19 -9.24
N SER A 144 -6.44 -7.11 -9.86
CA SER A 144 -5.58 -6.00 -10.25
C SER A 144 -5.12 -5.20 -9.02
N LYS A 145 -4.15 -4.30 -9.22
CA LYS A 145 -3.69 -3.33 -8.23
C LYS A 145 -4.85 -2.46 -7.75
N ALA A 146 -5.62 -1.91 -8.67
CA ALA A 146 -6.77 -1.05 -8.38
C ALA A 146 -7.83 -1.81 -7.56
N GLU A 147 -8.13 -3.06 -7.93
CA GLU A 147 -9.07 -3.90 -7.19
C GLU A 147 -8.53 -4.23 -5.79
N THR A 148 -7.24 -4.54 -5.68
CA THR A 148 -6.57 -4.78 -4.39
C THR A 148 -6.69 -3.55 -3.48
N PHE A 149 -6.41 -2.36 -4.00
CA PHE A 149 -6.48 -1.11 -3.24
C PHE A 149 -7.91 -0.72 -2.83
N SER A 150 -8.92 -1.16 -3.59
CA SER A 150 -10.32 -0.93 -3.24
C SER A 150 -10.78 -1.68 -1.98
N HIS A 151 -10.09 -2.77 -1.65
CA HIS A 151 -10.39 -3.61 -0.48
C HIS A 151 -9.50 -3.34 0.73
N ILE A 152 -8.53 -2.45 0.61
CA ILE A 152 -7.66 -2.03 1.72
C ILE A 152 -8.25 -0.75 2.32
N PRO A 153 -8.42 -0.68 3.66
CA PRO A 153 -8.93 0.51 4.34
C PRO A 153 -7.84 1.59 4.47
N LEU A 154 -7.22 1.96 3.33
CA LEU A 154 -6.22 3.00 3.22
C LEU A 154 -6.42 3.80 1.92
N SER A 155 -5.88 5.01 1.90
CA SER A 155 -5.82 5.88 0.73
C SER A 155 -4.97 5.25 -0.36
N GLU A 156 -5.22 5.66 -1.60
CA GLU A 156 -4.45 5.19 -2.74
C GLU A 156 -2.97 5.54 -2.58
N GLY A 157 -2.64 6.78 -2.17
CA GLY A 157 -1.27 7.19 -1.93
C GLY A 157 -0.55 6.33 -0.88
N GLN A 158 -1.20 5.97 0.23
CA GLN A 158 -0.60 5.08 1.24
C GLN A 158 -0.38 3.66 0.71
N CYS A 159 -1.33 3.15 -0.07
CA CYS A 159 -1.19 1.85 -0.74
C CYS A 159 -0.07 1.88 -1.78
N GLU A 160 0.08 2.96 -2.55
CA GLU A 160 1.15 3.14 -3.53
C GLU A 160 2.54 3.12 -2.90
N VAL A 161 2.71 3.81 -1.77
CA VAL A 161 3.98 3.80 -1.02
C VAL A 161 4.34 2.36 -0.61
N GLY A 162 3.39 1.63 -0.04
CA GLY A 162 3.63 0.23 0.37
C GLY A 162 3.82 -0.72 -0.82
N TRP A 163 3.13 -0.48 -1.94
CA TRP A 163 3.28 -1.25 -3.16
C TRP A 163 4.70 -1.10 -3.74
N LYS A 164 5.23 0.13 -3.76
CA LYS A 164 6.61 0.42 -4.15
C LYS A 164 7.61 -0.21 -3.18
N GLU A 165 7.36 -0.13 -1.88
CA GLU A 165 8.24 -0.70 -0.86
C GLU A 165 8.34 -2.23 -0.95
N LEU A 166 7.23 -2.91 -1.25
CA LEU A 166 7.19 -4.37 -1.44
C LEU A 166 7.72 -4.84 -2.80
N VAL A 167 8.07 -3.92 -3.71
CA VAL A 167 8.38 -4.24 -5.11
C VAL A 167 7.22 -5.04 -5.74
N ALA A 168 5.99 -4.69 -5.36
CA ALA A 168 4.80 -5.38 -5.84
C ALA A 168 4.57 -5.08 -7.33
N PHE A 169 3.96 -6.04 -8.03
CA PHE A 169 3.75 -5.97 -9.47
C PHE A 169 2.50 -6.73 -9.89
N GLU A 170 1.98 -6.39 -11.06
CA GLU A 170 0.89 -7.13 -11.70
C GLU A 170 1.46 -8.10 -12.72
N PHE A 171 0.89 -9.29 -12.78
CA PHE A 171 1.26 -10.29 -13.76
C PHE A 171 0.10 -11.22 -14.06
N MET A 172 -0.20 -11.42 -15.35
CA MET A 172 -1.29 -12.28 -15.83
C MET A 172 -2.65 -12.06 -15.12
N GLY A 173 -3.00 -10.80 -14.84
CA GLY A 173 -4.28 -10.44 -14.20
C GLY A 173 -4.33 -10.69 -12.69
N SER A 174 -3.18 -10.90 -12.04
CA SER A 174 -3.05 -11.00 -10.59
C SER A 174 -2.00 -10.01 -10.09
N SER A 175 -2.08 -9.66 -8.81
CA SER A 175 -1.12 -8.82 -8.11
C SER A 175 -0.25 -9.67 -7.18
N TYR A 176 1.04 -9.40 -7.13
CA TYR A 176 1.99 -10.19 -6.35
C TYR A 176 2.96 -9.32 -5.57
N ARG A 177 3.52 -9.89 -4.51
CA ARG A 177 4.79 -9.44 -3.93
C ARG A 177 5.86 -10.51 -4.18
N PRO A 178 7.07 -10.15 -4.65
CA PRO A 178 8.13 -11.13 -4.86
C PRO A 178 8.71 -11.64 -3.53
N SER A 179 9.17 -12.89 -3.51
CA SER A 179 9.97 -13.42 -2.41
C SER A 179 11.38 -12.80 -2.40
N PRO A 180 12.10 -12.77 -1.26
CA PRO A 180 13.50 -12.36 -1.24
C PRO A 180 14.39 -13.19 -2.16
N ASN A 181 14.09 -14.48 -2.30
CA ASN A 181 14.79 -15.38 -3.22
C ASN A 181 14.58 -14.95 -4.68
N THR A 182 13.36 -14.63 -5.08
CA THR A 182 13.05 -14.11 -6.42
C THR A 182 13.78 -12.79 -6.69
N LEU A 183 13.70 -11.84 -5.76
CA LEU A 183 14.38 -10.55 -5.88
C LEU A 183 15.89 -10.74 -6.05
N SER A 184 16.50 -11.65 -5.29
CA SER A 184 17.93 -11.97 -5.41
C SER A 184 18.28 -12.56 -6.78
N GLN A 185 17.45 -13.46 -7.32
CA GLN A 185 17.67 -14.08 -8.63
C GLN A 185 17.52 -13.06 -9.76
N VAL A 186 16.43 -12.29 -9.77
CA VAL A 186 16.15 -11.27 -10.78
C VAL A 186 17.25 -10.21 -10.79
N TRP A 187 17.65 -9.71 -9.62
CA TRP A 187 18.74 -8.73 -9.54
C TRP A 187 20.07 -9.30 -10.06
N LYS A 188 20.40 -10.55 -9.73
CA LYS A 188 21.60 -11.21 -10.26
C LYS A 188 21.58 -11.31 -11.78
N SER A 189 20.44 -11.68 -12.37
CA SER A 189 20.29 -11.73 -13.83
C SER A 189 20.39 -10.33 -14.44
N VAL A 190 19.77 -9.30 -13.84
CA VAL A 190 19.92 -7.89 -14.26
C VAL A 190 21.37 -7.46 -14.28
N ASN A 191 22.11 -7.68 -13.19
CA ASN A 191 23.52 -7.27 -13.09
C ASN A 191 24.39 -8.02 -14.12
N SER A 192 24.11 -9.31 -14.34
CA SER A 192 24.85 -10.13 -15.31
C SER A 192 24.58 -9.70 -16.76
N ALA A 193 23.31 -9.43 -17.09
CA ALA A 193 22.92 -8.93 -18.41
C ALA A 193 23.48 -7.53 -18.67
N ALA A 194 23.43 -6.64 -17.67
CA ALA A 194 24.02 -5.31 -17.77
C ALA A 194 25.53 -5.37 -18.01
N LEU A 195 26.24 -6.26 -17.32
CA LEU A 195 27.67 -6.45 -17.53
C LEU A 195 27.98 -7.01 -18.92
N ALA A 196 27.20 -7.99 -19.39
CA ALA A 196 27.40 -8.64 -20.69
C ALA A 196 27.19 -7.66 -21.87
N GLU A 197 26.17 -6.83 -21.79
CA GLU A 197 25.80 -5.86 -22.83
C GLU A 197 26.48 -4.48 -22.65
N GLY A 198 27.22 -4.29 -21.55
CA GLY A 198 27.94 -3.06 -21.26
C GLY A 198 27.06 -1.90 -20.76
N TYR A 199 25.88 -2.19 -20.24
CA TYR A 199 24.99 -1.19 -19.62
C TYR A 199 25.53 -0.76 -18.24
N LYS A 200 25.62 0.56 -18.04
CA LYS A 200 26.13 1.15 -16.79
C LYS A 200 25.00 1.42 -15.82
N LEU A 201 24.73 0.46 -14.93
CA LEU A 201 23.72 0.58 -13.87
C LEU A 201 24.02 1.70 -12.85
N ASP A 202 25.27 2.18 -12.82
CA ASP A 202 25.70 3.31 -11.99
C ASP A 202 25.38 4.70 -12.57
N SER A 203 24.69 4.72 -13.71
CA SER A 203 24.30 5.93 -14.41
C SER A 203 22.90 5.75 -15.02
N GLN A 204 22.42 6.74 -15.76
CA GLN A 204 21.13 6.63 -16.44
C GLN A 204 21.20 5.58 -17.57
N PHE A 205 20.22 4.67 -17.61
CA PHE A 205 20.07 3.66 -18.66
C PHE A 205 18.62 3.51 -19.11
N PHE A 206 18.40 2.94 -20.29
CA PHE A 206 17.06 2.62 -20.79
C PHE A 206 16.54 1.34 -20.15
N THR A 207 15.36 1.41 -19.55
CA THR A 207 14.71 0.24 -18.93
C THR A 207 14.46 -0.86 -19.96
N ASP A 208 13.98 -0.48 -21.14
CA ASP A 208 13.63 -1.42 -22.22
C ASP A 208 14.83 -2.23 -22.73
N ASP A 209 16.04 -1.68 -22.65
CA ASP A 209 17.24 -2.39 -23.10
C ASP A 209 17.60 -3.54 -22.14
N ILE A 210 17.44 -3.32 -20.84
CA ILE A 210 17.59 -4.38 -19.84
C ILE A 210 16.47 -5.42 -19.98
N LEU A 211 15.23 -4.99 -20.21
CA LEU A 211 14.10 -5.91 -20.42
C LEU A 211 14.34 -6.82 -21.62
N LYS A 212 14.84 -6.28 -22.74
CA LYS A 212 15.20 -7.06 -23.93
C LYS A 212 16.33 -8.04 -23.65
N ALA A 213 17.35 -7.63 -22.90
CA ALA A 213 18.46 -8.50 -22.52
C ALA A 213 18.01 -9.69 -21.65
N LEU A 214 16.91 -9.54 -20.91
CA LEU A 214 16.35 -10.55 -20.02
C LEU A 214 15.16 -11.33 -20.59
N ASP A 215 14.75 -11.06 -21.84
CA ASP A 215 13.57 -11.70 -22.46
C ASP A 215 13.68 -13.24 -22.48
N GLN A 216 14.90 -13.78 -22.61
CA GLN A 216 15.16 -15.22 -22.61
C GLN A 216 15.05 -15.88 -21.23
N GLU A 217 15.18 -15.11 -20.15
CA GLU A 217 15.12 -15.61 -18.77
C GLU A 217 13.66 -15.80 -18.30
N GLY A 218 12.69 -15.15 -18.98
CA GLY A 218 11.26 -15.34 -18.71
C GLY A 218 10.72 -14.64 -17.47
N TYR A 219 11.46 -13.69 -16.89
CA TYR A 219 10.95 -12.88 -15.78
C TYR A 219 9.84 -11.92 -16.22
N PRO A 220 8.82 -11.67 -15.38
CA PRO A 220 7.84 -10.62 -15.65
C PRO A 220 8.52 -9.25 -15.80
N GLY A 221 8.28 -8.55 -16.91
CA GLY A 221 8.83 -7.20 -17.12
C GLY A 221 8.41 -6.21 -16.02
N ASP A 222 7.17 -6.32 -15.56
CA ASP A 222 6.63 -5.46 -14.49
C ASP A 222 7.35 -5.66 -13.15
N LEU A 223 7.90 -6.85 -12.88
CA LEU A 223 8.73 -7.09 -11.69
C LEU A 223 10.07 -6.35 -11.79
N ILE A 224 10.71 -6.38 -12.96
CA ILE A 224 11.98 -5.67 -13.19
C ILE A 224 11.75 -4.16 -13.11
N ILE A 225 10.66 -3.65 -13.71
CA ILE A 225 10.27 -2.25 -13.63
C ILE A 225 9.98 -1.85 -12.18
N ALA A 226 9.22 -2.66 -11.44
CA ALA A 226 8.93 -2.41 -10.02
C ALA A 226 10.23 -2.33 -9.19
N MET A 227 11.19 -3.22 -9.46
CA MET A 227 12.49 -3.22 -8.80
C MET A 227 13.29 -1.95 -9.11
N PHE A 228 13.35 -1.52 -10.37
CA PHE A 228 14.02 -0.25 -10.72
C PHE A 228 13.35 0.96 -10.09
N ARG A 229 12.02 1.01 -10.06
CA ARG A 229 11.30 2.10 -9.38
C ARG A 229 11.58 2.13 -7.89
N HIS A 230 11.67 0.96 -7.24
CA HIS A 230 12.04 0.86 -5.82
C HIS A 230 13.46 1.39 -5.57
N LEU A 231 14.38 1.08 -6.47
CA LEU A 231 15.80 1.44 -6.39
C LEU A 231 16.13 2.84 -6.94
N ALA A 232 15.17 3.52 -7.55
CA ALA A 232 15.37 4.82 -8.17
C ALA A 232 15.77 5.93 -7.17
N SER A 233 16.53 6.89 -7.67
CA SER A 233 16.76 8.17 -6.97
C SER A 233 15.45 8.93 -6.75
N ASP A 234 15.36 9.67 -5.64
CA ASP A 234 14.10 10.35 -5.25
C ASP A 234 13.66 11.45 -6.22
N ASP A 235 14.60 12.00 -6.98
CA ASP A 235 14.39 13.04 -7.99
C ASP A 235 14.09 12.49 -9.40
N GLN A 236 14.10 11.16 -9.57
CA GLN A 236 13.90 10.55 -10.87
C GLN A 236 12.42 10.59 -11.29
N ASP A 237 12.18 11.01 -12.54
CA ASP A 237 10.92 10.73 -13.20
C ASP A 237 10.77 9.21 -13.44
N THR A 238 9.76 8.62 -12.79
CA THR A 238 9.45 7.18 -12.87
C THR A 238 8.43 6.84 -13.97
N SER A 239 7.95 7.86 -14.69
CA SER A 239 7.02 7.72 -15.82
C SER A 239 7.74 7.58 -17.17
N GLY A 240 8.99 8.00 -17.25
CA GLY A 240 9.83 7.90 -18.45
C GLY A 240 10.43 6.51 -18.69
N PRO A 241 11.05 6.30 -19.87
CA PRO A 241 11.69 5.03 -20.25
C PRO A 241 13.09 4.84 -19.63
N TRP A 242 13.55 5.82 -18.85
CA TRP A 242 14.89 5.86 -18.27
C TRP A 242 14.85 5.45 -16.81
N SER A 243 15.89 4.76 -16.36
CA SER A 243 16.12 4.42 -14.96
C SER A 243 17.48 4.95 -14.49
N CYS A 244 17.53 5.42 -13.24
CA CYS A 244 18.71 5.89 -12.55
C CYS A 244 18.65 5.36 -11.11
N LEU A 245 19.49 4.39 -10.80
CA LEU A 245 19.45 3.72 -9.51
C LEU A 245 20.26 4.52 -8.47
N ASP A 246 19.73 4.62 -7.26
CA ASP A 246 20.45 5.20 -6.13
C ASP A 246 21.44 4.17 -5.57
N GLN A 247 22.69 4.59 -5.40
CA GLN A 247 23.76 3.72 -4.90
C GLN A 247 23.45 3.17 -3.50
N THR A 248 22.95 4.01 -2.60
CA THR A 248 22.75 3.64 -1.19
C THR A 248 21.58 2.69 -1.05
N LYS A 249 20.45 3.00 -1.69
CA LYS A 249 19.26 2.14 -1.75
C LYS A 249 19.59 0.80 -2.39
N THR A 250 20.30 0.81 -3.51
CA THR A 250 20.69 -0.43 -4.21
C THR A 250 21.61 -1.29 -3.36
N ALA A 251 22.65 -0.71 -2.76
CA ALA A 251 23.54 -1.46 -1.87
C ALA A 251 22.75 -2.10 -0.72
N ALA A 252 21.92 -1.32 -0.01
CA ALA A 252 21.10 -1.81 1.10
C ALA A 252 20.13 -2.91 0.66
N PHE A 253 19.39 -2.68 -0.42
CA PHE A 253 18.42 -3.63 -0.97
C PHE A 253 19.07 -4.98 -1.32
N VAL A 254 20.20 -4.96 -2.04
CA VAL A 254 20.90 -6.19 -2.46
C VAL A 254 21.40 -6.96 -1.24
N GLY A 255 21.98 -6.27 -0.25
CA GLY A 255 22.47 -6.91 0.98
C GLY A 255 21.35 -7.53 1.81
N GLN A 256 20.25 -6.80 2.02
CA GLN A 256 19.08 -7.29 2.76
C GLN A 256 18.43 -8.47 2.05
N THR A 257 18.26 -8.37 0.74
CA THR A 257 17.64 -9.42 -0.08
C THR A 257 18.48 -10.68 -0.12
N LEU A 258 19.80 -10.57 -0.31
CA LEU A 258 20.72 -11.71 -0.28
C LEU A 258 20.69 -12.42 1.07
N LEU A 259 20.65 -11.65 2.16
CA LEU A 259 20.60 -12.20 3.51
C LEU A 259 19.23 -12.84 3.82
N ALA A 260 18.13 -12.22 3.40
CA ALA A 260 16.77 -12.73 3.57
C ALA A 260 16.48 -13.97 2.69
N ALA A 261 17.15 -14.10 1.54
CA ALA A 261 17.05 -15.28 0.68
C ALA A 261 17.78 -16.51 1.25
N LYS A 262 18.65 -16.32 2.27
CA LYS A 262 19.29 -17.44 2.96
C LYS A 262 18.30 -18.23 3.81
N ARG A 263 18.70 -19.44 4.21
CA ARG A 263 17.88 -20.28 5.10
C ARG A 263 17.71 -19.57 6.44
N ARG A 264 16.46 -19.53 6.90
CA ARG A 264 15.97 -18.78 8.06
C ARG A 264 16.89 -18.90 9.28
N ASP A 265 17.40 -20.10 9.61
CA ASP A 265 18.20 -20.35 10.82
C ASP A 265 19.68 -20.69 10.58
N ALA A 266 20.19 -20.48 9.37
CA ALA A 266 21.57 -20.83 9.05
C ALA A 266 22.53 -19.67 9.36
N ASP A 267 23.68 -20.02 9.95
CA ASP A 267 24.80 -19.12 10.15
C ASP A 267 25.72 -19.18 8.93
N TYR A 268 26.07 -18.00 8.43
CA TYR A 268 26.95 -17.87 7.28
C TYR A 268 28.23 -17.14 7.68
N LEU A 269 29.34 -17.47 7.03
CA LEU A 269 30.57 -16.71 7.21
C LEU A 269 30.35 -15.27 6.72
N THR A 270 30.66 -14.31 7.58
CA THR A 270 30.48 -12.88 7.27
C THR A 270 31.33 -12.46 6.07
N ALA A 271 32.53 -13.02 5.92
CA ALA A 271 33.41 -12.75 4.79
C ALA A 271 32.78 -13.21 3.45
N ASP A 272 32.33 -14.47 3.38
CA ASP A 272 31.68 -15.03 2.19
C ASP A 272 30.42 -14.25 1.80
N PHE A 273 29.64 -13.82 2.79
CA PHE A 273 28.47 -12.98 2.56
C PHE A 273 28.86 -11.63 1.94
N LEU A 274 29.85 -10.93 2.52
CA LEU A 274 30.31 -9.63 2.01
C LEU A 274 30.89 -9.74 0.61
N ASP A 275 31.64 -10.79 0.31
CA ASP A 275 32.20 -11.00 -1.03
C ASP A 275 31.09 -11.29 -2.05
N THR A 276 30.13 -12.14 -1.69
CA THR A 276 28.93 -12.37 -2.52
C THR A 276 28.17 -11.08 -2.76
N TRP A 277 27.95 -10.26 -1.72
CA TRP A 277 27.24 -9.00 -1.85
C TRP A 277 27.97 -8.02 -2.77
N LYS A 278 29.30 -7.90 -2.65
CA LYS A 278 30.11 -7.08 -3.58
C LYS A 278 29.99 -7.55 -5.02
N ASP A 279 29.97 -8.85 -5.27
CA ASP A 279 29.82 -9.43 -6.61
C ASP A 279 28.46 -9.12 -7.25
N HIS A 280 27.45 -8.82 -6.44
CA HIS A 280 26.11 -8.45 -6.92
C HIS A 280 25.92 -6.94 -7.07
N LEU A 281 26.98 -6.13 -6.93
CA LEU A 281 26.91 -4.68 -7.17
C LEU A 281 27.69 -4.28 -8.42
N PRO A 282 27.31 -3.17 -9.07
CA PRO A 282 28.16 -2.51 -10.07
C PRO A 282 29.56 -2.23 -9.51
N GLU A 283 30.58 -2.31 -10.36
CA GLU A 283 31.99 -2.23 -9.93
C GLU A 283 32.30 -0.99 -9.07
N LYS A 284 31.74 0.17 -9.44
CA LYS A 284 31.92 1.42 -8.69
C LYS A 284 31.30 1.41 -7.31
N TRP A 285 30.32 0.54 -7.08
CA TRP A 285 29.51 0.49 -5.86
C TRP A 285 29.94 -0.61 -4.90
N ARG A 286 30.90 -1.47 -5.26
CA ARG A 286 31.39 -2.57 -4.39
C ARG A 286 31.82 -2.09 -3.00
N ARG A 287 32.30 -0.86 -2.87
CA ARG A 287 32.69 -0.26 -1.58
C ARG A 287 31.50 0.06 -0.67
N ALA A 288 30.27 0.14 -1.20
CA ALA A 288 29.07 0.40 -0.40
C ALA A 288 28.51 -0.87 0.28
N ALA A 289 29.01 -2.06 -0.07
CA ALA A 289 28.67 -3.33 0.58
C ALA A 289 29.39 -3.44 1.94
N GLU A 290 28.82 -2.77 2.93
CA GLU A 290 29.28 -2.77 4.32
C GLU A 290 28.12 -3.18 5.24
N LEU A 291 28.41 -3.90 6.34
CA LEU A 291 27.35 -4.33 7.27
C LEU A 291 26.50 -3.17 7.81
N LYS A 292 27.12 -2.00 7.99
CA LYS A 292 26.44 -0.77 8.42
C LYS A 292 25.30 -0.36 7.48
N THR A 293 25.42 -0.66 6.19
CA THR A 293 24.41 -0.34 5.17
C THR A 293 23.12 -1.15 5.36
N ILE A 294 23.16 -2.26 6.09
CA ILE A 294 22.02 -3.13 6.39
C ILE A 294 21.79 -3.29 7.90
N ASP A 295 22.18 -2.29 8.68
CA ASP A 295 21.99 -2.28 10.12
C ASP A 295 20.53 -2.55 10.50
N GLY A 296 20.33 -3.44 11.47
CA GLY A 296 19.01 -3.87 11.91
C GLY A 296 18.41 -5.03 11.13
N ALA A 297 18.94 -5.41 9.96
CA ALA A 297 18.47 -6.57 9.18
C ALA A 297 19.18 -7.90 9.55
N PHE A 298 20.22 -7.85 10.38
CA PHE A 298 21.01 -9.02 10.76
C PHE A 298 21.26 -9.12 12.26
N ILE A 299 21.68 -10.30 12.68
CA ILE A 299 22.32 -10.56 13.96
C ILE A 299 23.68 -11.21 13.71
N LEU A 300 24.60 -11.10 14.66
CA LEU A 300 25.93 -11.72 14.63
C LEU A 300 26.01 -12.80 15.71
N PRO A 301 25.71 -14.07 15.39
CA PRO A 301 25.81 -15.17 16.34
C PRO A 301 27.22 -15.37 16.89
N SER A 302 28.24 -15.05 16.08
CA SER A 302 29.65 -15.02 16.48
C SER A 302 30.38 -13.85 15.81
N SER A 303 31.66 -13.64 16.15
CA SER A 303 32.50 -12.61 15.52
C SER A 303 32.75 -12.82 14.02
N THR A 304 32.49 -14.02 13.49
CA THR A 304 32.76 -14.40 12.09
C THR A 304 31.52 -14.87 11.35
N THR A 305 30.35 -14.87 12.00
CA THR A 305 29.11 -15.34 11.39
C THR A 305 28.01 -14.30 11.41
N ILE A 306 27.15 -14.37 10.40
CA ILE A 306 25.99 -13.51 10.22
C ILE A 306 24.75 -14.37 9.96
N ARG A 307 23.61 -13.90 10.51
CA ARG A 307 22.29 -14.49 10.29
C ARG A 307 21.28 -13.36 10.05
N ALA A 308 20.28 -13.62 9.20
CA ALA A 308 19.14 -12.71 9.03
C ALA A 308 18.42 -12.49 10.37
N LYS A 309 18.01 -11.24 10.64
CA LYS A 309 17.14 -10.93 11.78
C LYS A 309 15.68 -11.10 11.35
N PHE A 310 14.88 -11.81 12.14
CA PHE A 310 13.46 -11.95 11.84
C PHE A 310 12.68 -10.69 12.19
N GLY A 311 11.92 -10.17 11.22
CA GLY A 311 10.77 -9.31 11.45
C GLY A 311 9.51 -10.16 11.66
N VAL A 312 8.57 -9.69 12.49
CA VAL A 312 7.36 -10.39 12.98
C VAL A 312 6.34 -10.76 11.86
N ALA A 313 6.60 -10.46 10.58
CA ALA A 313 5.58 -10.55 9.53
C ALA A 313 5.49 -11.89 8.78
N ASP A 314 6.27 -12.91 9.17
CA ASP A 314 6.50 -14.07 8.30
C ASP A 314 6.22 -15.41 9.01
N SER A 315 5.22 -15.39 9.88
CA SER A 315 4.65 -16.57 10.53
C SER A 315 3.18 -16.74 10.13
N SER A 316 2.93 -17.35 8.97
CA SER A 316 1.92 -18.40 8.76
C SER A 316 1.58 -18.55 7.27
N THR A 317 2.04 -19.65 6.68
CA THR A 317 1.32 -20.28 5.58
C THR A 317 1.18 -21.76 5.92
N PRO A 318 -0.06 -22.29 6.04
CA PRO A 318 -0.25 -23.73 5.99
C PRO A 318 0.13 -24.20 4.58
N LYS A 319 0.82 -25.33 4.50
CA LYS A 319 1.08 -26.03 3.23
C LYS A 319 -0.26 -26.30 2.54
N ALA A 320 -0.55 -25.55 1.49
CA ALA A 320 -1.51 -25.96 0.48
C ALA A 320 -0.73 -26.73 -0.59
N ASP A 321 -1.21 -27.92 -0.93
CA ASP A 321 -0.56 -28.83 -1.87
C ASP A 321 -0.27 -28.12 -3.21
N SER A 322 1.01 -28.04 -3.57
CA SER A 322 1.47 -27.42 -4.80
C SER A 322 1.13 -28.31 -5.99
N VAL A 323 0.23 -27.83 -6.85
CA VAL A 323 0.10 -28.35 -8.21
C VAL A 323 1.08 -27.59 -9.08
N SER A 324 2.27 -28.16 -9.30
CA SER A 324 3.26 -27.63 -10.22
C SER A 324 2.67 -27.58 -11.63
N ARG A 325 2.28 -26.38 -12.08
CA ARG A 325 1.85 -26.14 -13.46
C ARG A 325 3.05 -25.63 -14.23
N LYS A 326 3.74 -26.55 -14.91
CA LYS A 326 4.84 -26.31 -15.85
C LYS A 326 4.54 -25.15 -16.78
N TRP A 327 5.08 -23.98 -16.46
CA TRP A 327 4.81 -22.75 -17.19
C TRP A 327 5.57 -22.69 -18.53
N HIS A 328 6.72 -23.36 -18.59
CA HIS A 328 7.58 -23.47 -19.77
C HIS A 328 6.90 -24.09 -21.01
N GLU A 329 5.81 -24.86 -20.86
CA GLU A 329 5.11 -25.45 -22.01
C GLU A 329 4.23 -24.45 -22.79
N LYS A 330 3.86 -23.31 -22.21
CA LYS A 330 3.02 -22.31 -22.93
C LYS A 330 3.82 -21.47 -23.94
N PHE A 331 5.12 -21.29 -23.74
CA PHE A 331 5.95 -20.50 -24.66
C PHE A 331 6.34 -21.26 -25.94
N GLY A 332 6.36 -22.59 -25.90
CA GLY A 332 6.63 -23.41 -27.09
C GLY A 332 5.51 -23.44 -28.13
N LYS A 333 4.27 -23.10 -27.75
CA LYS A 333 3.09 -23.23 -28.64
C LYS A 333 2.73 -21.94 -29.39
N THR A 334 3.28 -20.79 -29.01
CA THR A 334 3.00 -19.51 -29.68
C THR A 334 3.97 -19.19 -30.83
N ARG A 335 5.04 -19.98 -30.98
CA ARG A 335 6.02 -19.84 -32.09
C ARG A 335 5.70 -20.68 -33.33
N LYS A 336 4.53 -21.33 -33.37
CA LYS A 336 4.01 -22.02 -34.55
C LYS A 336 2.58 -21.56 -34.84
N ARG A 337 2.46 -20.35 -35.40
CA ARG A 337 1.38 -20.03 -36.33
C ARG A 337 1.80 -18.90 -37.25
#